data_AF-A0A918HYF1-F1
#
_entry.id   AF-A0A918HYF1-F1
#
_cell.length_a   1.000
_cell.length_b   1.000
_cell.length_c   1.000
_cell.angle_alpha   90.00
_cell.angle_beta   90.00
_cell.angle_gamma   90.00
#
_symmetry.space_group_name_H-M   'P 1'
#
loop_
_entity.id
_entity.type
_entity.pdbx_description
1 polymer ?
#
loop_
_entity_poly.entity_id
_entity_poly.type
_entity_poly.pdbx_seq_one_letter_code
_entity_poly.pdbx_strand_id
1 'polypeptide(L)'
;MTHPNHDQDPDRGPVPNPAPNPDPDPDRTTGLEAGGGVPPGETPPAESSMPGAGPRETHNPTTGWAKAPMVLILLVVVLVAALFAAIAVMIAL
;
A
#
# COMPACT_ATOMS: atom_id res chain seq x y z
N MET A 1 41.78 -5.51 -18.87
CA MET A 1 40.88 -5.34 -20.04
C MET A 1 40.25 -3.96 -19.91
N THR A 2 40.71 -3.00 -20.69
CA THR A 2 40.20 -1.63 -20.69
C THR A 2 38.87 -1.59 -21.43
N HIS A 3 37.82 -1.07 -20.77
CA HIS A 3 36.50 -0.83 -21.37
C HIS A 3 36.65 0.15 -22.55
N PRO A 4 36.10 -0.14 -23.74
CA PRO A 4 36.17 0.77 -24.88
C PRO A 4 35.21 1.96 -24.66
N ASN A 5 35.74 3.19 -24.68
CA ASN A 5 34.96 4.44 -24.62
C ASN A 5 33.96 4.48 -25.79
N HIS A 6 32.67 4.33 -25.50
CA HIS A 6 31.55 4.37 -26.46
C HIS A 6 31.17 5.80 -26.87
N ASP A 7 32.00 6.79 -26.55
CA ASP A 7 31.73 8.22 -26.77
C ASP A 7 32.14 8.71 -28.17
N GLN A 8 32.75 7.84 -29.00
CA GLN A 8 33.29 8.20 -30.31
C GLN A 8 32.38 7.76 -31.47
N ASP A 9 31.06 7.93 -31.32
CA ASP A 9 30.12 7.79 -32.45
C ASP A 9 29.97 9.15 -33.15
N PRO A 10 30.58 9.37 -34.32
CA PRO A 10 30.61 10.67 -35.00
C PRO A 10 29.25 11.14 -35.54
N ASP A 11 28.23 10.26 -35.56
CA ASP A 11 26.89 10.58 -36.08
C ASP A 11 25.86 10.97 -35.00
N ARG A 12 26.24 11.03 -33.71
CA ARG A 12 25.34 11.54 -32.67
C ARG A 12 25.27 13.07 -32.70
N GLY A 13 24.13 13.59 -33.15
CA GLY A 13 23.79 15.01 -32.97
C GLY A 13 23.83 15.46 -31.50
N PRO A 14 23.80 16.78 -31.22
CA PRO A 14 23.95 17.30 -29.86
C PRO A 14 22.99 16.61 -28.87
N VAL A 15 23.54 15.89 -27.90
CA VAL A 15 22.72 15.33 -26.81
C VAL A 15 22.10 16.50 -26.05
N PRO A 16 20.76 16.56 -25.92
CA PRO A 16 20.12 17.55 -25.06
C PRO A 16 20.73 17.45 -23.66
N ASN A 17 21.01 18.60 -23.04
CA ASN A 17 21.62 18.66 -21.72
C ASN A 17 20.86 17.71 -20.77
N PRO A 18 21.49 16.64 -20.24
CA PRO A 18 20.78 15.68 -19.40
C PRO A 18 20.15 16.43 -18.24
N ALA A 19 18.87 16.16 -17.97
CA ALA A 19 18.26 16.60 -16.72
C ALA A 19 19.18 16.14 -15.56
N PRO A 20 19.32 16.92 -14.48
CA PRO A 20 20.10 16.50 -13.32
C PRO A 20 19.67 15.09 -12.94
N ASN A 21 20.63 14.16 -12.91
CA ASN A 21 20.34 12.79 -12.51
C ASN A 21 19.75 12.84 -11.09
N PRO A 22 18.51 12.39 -10.86
CA PRO A 22 17.92 12.39 -9.53
C PRO A 22 18.52 11.29 -8.64
N ASP A 23 19.29 10.36 -9.22
CA ASP A 23 19.89 9.30 -8.44
C ASP A 23 20.97 9.86 -7.50
N PRO A 24 20.93 9.47 -6.22
CA PRO A 24 21.89 9.95 -5.24
C PRO A 24 23.29 9.36 -5.50
N ASP A 25 24.31 10.13 -5.13
CA ASP A 25 25.72 9.77 -5.31
C ASP A 25 26.03 8.48 -4.53
N PRO A 26 26.44 7.38 -5.20
CA PRO A 26 26.73 6.10 -4.53
C PRO A 26 27.89 6.21 -3.55
N ASP A 27 28.84 7.13 -3.75
CA ASP A 27 29.96 7.34 -2.84
C ASP A 27 29.52 8.05 -1.54
N ARG A 28 28.29 8.56 -1.51
CA ARG A 28 27.71 9.28 -0.36
C ARG A 28 26.40 8.69 0.14
N THR A 29 25.98 7.57 -0.42
CA THR A 29 24.70 6.93 -0.12
C THR A 29 24.93 5.45 0.10
N THR A 30 24.82 5.03 1.36
CA THR A 30 25.07 3.64 1.74
C THR A 30 24.08 2.70 1.04
N GLY A 31 24.55 1.50 0.64
CA GLY A 31 23.71 0.44 0.07
C GLY A 31 23.46 0.52 -1.44
N LEU A 32 24.17 1.40 -2.16
CA LEU A 32 24.16 1.49 -3.63
C LEU A 32 25.34 0.74 -4.29
N GLU A 33 26.30 0.27 -3.51
CA GLU A 33 27.39 -0.59 -3.97
C GLU A 33 26.85 -1.98 -4.33
N ALA A 34 27.52 -2.66 -5.26
CA ALA A 34 27.20 -4.03 -5.66
C ALA A 34 27.44 -5.01 -4.48
N GLY A 35 26.43 -5.12 -3.61
CA GLY A 35 26.51 -5.82 -2.32
C GLY A 35 25.52 -5.29 -1.27
N GLY A 36 24.99 -4.07 -1.42
CA GLY A 36 23.90 -3.53 -0.59
C GLY A 36 24.20 -3.48 0.92
N GLY A 37 25.47 -3.53 1.30
CA GLY A 37 25.91 -3.59 2.70
C GLY A 37 26.12 -2.21 3.29
N VAL A 38 26.02 -2.11 4.61
CA VAL A 38 26.44 -0.91 5.37
C VAL A 38 27.63 -1.24 6.26
N PRO A 39 28.54 -0.29 6.50
CA PRO A 39 29.60 -0.45 7.47
C PRO A 39 29.05 -0.77 8.88
N PRO A 40 29.71 -1.62 9.68
CA PRO A 40 29.31 -1.89 11.06
C PRO A 40 29.24 -0.60 11.89
N GLY A 41 28.06 -0.28 12.43
CA GLY A 41 27.81 0.92 13.23
C GLY A 41 26.99 2.01 12.50
N GLU A 42 26.84 1.92 11.19
CA GLU A 42 25.85 2.69 10.46
C GLU A 42 24.50 1.96 10.48
N THR A 43 23.41 2.72 10.50
CA THR A 43 22.09 2.12 10.32
C THR A 43 21.99 1.71 8.84
N PRO A 44 21.50 0.49 8.51
CA PRO A 44 21.14 0.15 7.13
C PRO A 44 20.37 1.31 6.49
N PRO A 45 20.51 1.55 5.17
CA PRO A 45 19.72 2.58 4.51
C PRO A 45 18.27 2.23 4.83
N ALA A 46 17.42 3.24 5.01
CA ALA A 46 16.00 2.97 5.10
C ALA A 46 15.61 2.31 3.76
N GLU A 47 15.62 0.98 3.72
CA GLU A 47 14.99 0.18 2.69
C GLU A 47 13.66 0.87 2.50
N SER A 48 13.43 1.43 1.31
CA SER A 48 12.31 2.32 1.02
C SER A 48 11.03 1.63 1.47
N SER A 49 10.63 1.86 2.72
CA SER A 49 9.39 1.39 3.28
C SER A 49 8.38 2.13 2.46
N MET A 50 7.79 1.43 1.48
CA MET A 50 7.14 2.06 0.35
C MET A 50 6.22 3.17 0.88
N PRO A 51 6.48 4.45 0.58
CA PRO A 51 5.53 5.49 0.91
C PRO A 51 4.26 5.16 0.11
N GLY A 52 3.24 4.63 0.80
CA GLY A 52 2.05 4.06 0.17
C GLY A 52 1.82 2.55 0.37
N ALA A 53 2.57 1.86 1.23
CA ALA A 53 2.30 0.46 1.61
C ALA A 53 1.02 0.26 2.46
N GLY A 54 0.32 1.34 2.83
CA GLY A 54 -1.02 1.24 3.36
C GLY A 54 -1.99 0.88 2.21
N PRO A 55 -3.01 0.03 2.44
CA PRO A 55 -4.07 -0.14 1.45
C PRO A 55 -4.55 1.23 0.98
N ARG A 56 -4.65 1.43 -0.34
CA ARG A 56 -5.36 2.60 -0.86
C ARG A 56 -6.76 2.54 -0.27
N GLU A 57 -7.08 3.47 0.63
CA GLU A 57 -8.40 3.63 1.23
C GLU A 57 -9.37 4.19 0.18
N THR A 58 -9.55 3.46 -0.91
CA THR A 58 -10.49 3.78 -2.00
C THR A 58 -11.90 3.31 -1.65
N HIS A 59 -12.03 2.40 -0.67
CA HIS A 59 -13.29 1.74 -0.32
C HIS A 59 -13.58 1.86 1.18
N ASN A 60 -13.65 3.08 1.69
CA ASN A 60 -14.36 3.36 2.94
C ASN A 60 -15.78 3.83 2.59
N PRO A 61 -16.78 2.93 2.49
CA PRO A 61 -18.13 3.32 2.11
C PRO A 61 -18.63 4.40 3.08
N THR A 62 -18.97 5.56 2.51
CA THR A 62 -19.44 6.73 3.25
C THR A 62 -20.59 6.32 4.17
N THR A 63 -20.48 6.68 5.46
CA THR A 63 -21.44 6.46 6.54
C THR A 63 -22.88 6.29 6.03
N GLY A 64 -23.39 5.04 6.02
CA GLY A 64 -24.73 4.75 5.49
C GLY A 64 -24.98 3.27 5.24
N TRP A 65 -23.94 2.53 4.84
CA TRP A 65 -24.03 1.08 4.59
C TRP A 65 -24.36 0.25 5.83
N ALA A 66 -24.10 0.76 7.04
CA ALA A 66 -24.45 0.06 8.29
C ALA A 66 -25.97 0.01 8.55
N LYS A 67 -26.76 0.94 7.97
CA LYS A 67 -28.20 1.03 8.25
C LYS A 67 -28.98 -0.15 7.66
N ALA A 68 -28.65 -0.55 6.42
CA ALA A 68 -29.31 -1.65 5.74
C ALA A 68 -29.22 -3.00 6.49
N PRO A 69 -28.02 -3.51 6.86
CA PRO A 69 -27.90 -4.74 7.64
C PRO A 69 -28.49 -4.58 9.04
N MET A 70 -28.37 -3.41 9.68
CA MET A 70 -28.96 -3.16 11.00
C MET A 70 -30.49 -3.29 10.98
N VAL A 71 -31.16 -2.68 10.00
CA VAL A 71 -32.61 -2.78 9.84
C VAL A 71 -33.04 -4.22 9.57
N LEU A 72 -32.31 -4.95 8.71
CA LEU A 72 -32.59 -6.36 8.43
C LEU A 72 -32.50 -7.22 9.71
N ILE A 73 -31.44 -7.04 10.50
CA ILE A 73 -31.25 -7.76 11.76
C ILE A 73 -32.39 -7.46 12.74
N LEU A 74 -32.77 -6.19 12.90
CA LEU A 74 -33.89 -5.81 13.77
C LEU A 74 -35.22 -6.46 13.33
N LEU A 75 -35.47 -6.52 12.02
CA LEU A 75 -36.66 -7.15 11.46
C LEU A 75 -36.70 -8.65 11.82
N VAL A 76 -35.57 -9.36 11.66
CA VAL A 76 -35.45 -10.77 12.03
C VAL A 76 -35.65 -10.97 13.53
N VAL A 77 -35.06 -10.12 14.38
CA VAL A 77 -35.22 -10.18 15.85
C VAL A 77 -36.69 -10.04 16.24
N VAL A 78 -37.42 -9.10 15.65
CA VAL A 78 -38.85 -8.90 15.92
C VAL A 78 -39.66 -10.13 15.50
N LEU A 79 -39.39 -10.73 14.34
CA LEU A 79 -40.07 -11.96 13.92
C LEU A 79 -39.83 -13.11 14.90
N VAL A 80 -38.58 -13.32 15.30
CA VAL A 80 -38.22 -14.38 16.26
C VAL A 80 -38.88 -14.13 17.61
N ALA A 81 -38.86 -12.90 18.11
CA ALA A 81 -39.52 -12.53 19.36
C ALA A 81 -41.04 -12.75 19.29
N ALA A 82 -41.68 -12.39 18.17
CA ALA A 82 -43.10 -12.64 17.96
C ALA A 82 -43.44 -14.14 17.93
N LEU A 83 -42.60 -14.97 17.32
CA LEU A 83 -42.75 -16.42 17.34
C LEU A 83 -42.70 -16.97 18.77
N PHE A 84 -41.69 -16.57 19.55
CA PHE A 84 -41.60 -16.97 20.97
C PHE A 84 -42.79 -16.50 21.78
N ALA A 85 -43.25 -15.26 21.58
CA ALA A 85 -44.43 -14.73 22.25
C ALA A 85 -45.69 -15.54 21.90
N ALA A 86 -45.89 -15.88 20.63
CA ALA A 86 -47.02 -16.69 20.19
C ALA A 86 -46.98 -18.11 20.80
N ILE A 87 -45.81 -18.75 20.82
CA ILE A 87 -45.62 -20.06 21.46
C ILE A 87 -45.89 -19.96 22.96
N ALA A 88 -45.37 -18.94 23.64
CA ALA A 88 -45.60 -18.73 25.07
C ALA A 88 -47.08 -18.54 25.40
N VAL A 89 -47.80 -17.75 24.60
CA VAL A 89 -49.26 -17.56 24.76
C VAL A 89 -50.00 -18.88 24.51
N MET A 90 -49.65 -19.64 23.48
CA MET A 90 -50.25 -20.95 23.21
C MET A 90 -50.07 -21.94 24.37
N ILE A 91 -48.89 -21.94 25.01
CA ILE A 91 -48.61 -22.82 26.16
C ILE A 91 -49.31 -22.32 27.43
N ALA A 92 -49.49 -21.01 27.59
CA ALA A 92 -50.07 -20.41 28.78
C ALA A 92 -51.61 -20.45 28.82
N LEU A 93 -52.26 -20.82 27.72
CA LEU A 93 -53.72 -20.96 27.59
C LEU A 93 -54.17 -22.41 27.81
#